data_AF-A0A367LU18-F1
#
_entry.id   AF-A0A367LU18-F1
#
_cell.length_a   1.000
_cell.length_b   1.000
_cell.length_c   1.000
_cell.angle_alpha   90.00
_cell.angle_beta   90.00
_cell.angle_gamma   90.00
#
_symmetry.space_group_name_H-M   'P 1'
#
loop_
_entity.id
_entity.type
_entity.pdbx_description
1 polymer ?
#
loop_
_entity_poly.entity_id
_entity_poly.type
_entity_poly.pdbx_seq_one_letter_code
_entity_poly.pdbx_strand_id
1 'polypeptide(L)' 'WLMRMRVDRAKELMLGSDEPLSQIGVACGFSDQPHFSRIFLRLAGASPSTWRRVKRQRTDAAL' A
#
# COMPACT_ATOMS: atom_id res chain seq x y z
N TRP A 1 -4.94 7.86 14.22
CA TRP A 1 -5.86 8.21 13.12
C TRP A 1 -5.11 8.49 11.81
N LEU A 2 -4.19 9.47 11.76
CA LEU A 2 -3.46 9.85 10.53
C LEU A 2 -2.76 8.68 9.80
N MET A 3 -2.04 7.80 10.51
CA MET A 3 -1.35 6.66 9.86
C MET A 3 -2.31 5.68 9.19
N ARG A 4 -3.50 5.46 9.77
CA ARG A 4 -4.52 4.61 9.16
C ARG A 4 -4.99 5.21 7.84
N MET A 5 -5.31 6.50 7.82
CA MET A 5 -5.70 7.20 6.59
C MET A 5 -4.63 7.14 5.51
N ARG A 6 -3.35 7.35 5.87
CA ARG A 6 -2.24 7.25 4.92
C ARG A 6 -2.12 5.84 4.34
N VAL A 7 -2.28 4.81 5.17
CA VAL A 7 -2.27 3.42 4.72
C VAL A 7 -3.48 3.12 3.82
N ASP A 8 -4.66 3.64 4.13
CA ASP A 8 -5.85 3.42 3.32
C ASP A 8 -5.74 4.13 1.96
N ARG A 9 -5.21 5.35 1.91
CA ARG A 9 -4.87 6.03 0.66
C ARG A 9 -3.83 5.25 -0.16
N ALA A 10 -2.81 4.70 0.49
CA ALA A 10 -1.81 3.88 -0.20
C ALA A 10 -2.43 2.64 -0.84
N LYS A 11 -3.41 2.00 -0.19
CA LYS A 11 -4.13 0.85 -0.76
C LYS A 11 -4.91 1.24 -2.02
N GLU A 12 -5.59 2.37 -2.02
CA GLU A 12 -6.31 2.88 -3.20
C GLU A 12 -5.36 3.08 -4.38
N LEU A 13 -4.23 3.78 -4.16
CA LEU A 13 -3.24 4.03 -5.21
C LEU A 13 -2.62 2.73 -5.75
N MET A 14 -2.38 1.74 -4.88
CA MET A 14 -1.85 0.43 -5.29
C MET A 14 -2.80 -0.37 -6.19
N LEU A 15 -4.11 -0.19 -6.00
CA LEU A 15 -5.13 -0.88 -6.80
C LEU A 15 -5.48 -0.11 -8.07
N GLY A 16 -5.38 1.22 -8.06
CA GLY A 16 -5.73 2.08 -9.19
C GLY A 16 -4.58 2.39 -10.15
N SER A 17 -3.33 2.03 -9.83
CA SER A 17 -2.16 2.38 -10.66
C SER A 17 -1.00 1.41 -10.48
N ASP A 18 -0.08 1.35 -11.44
CA ASP A 18 1.18 0.61 -11.38
C ASP A 18 2.35 1.40 -10.78
N GLU A 19 2.05 2.49 -10.08
CA GLU A 19 3.07 3.35 -9.50
C GLU A 19 3.98 2.57 -8.52
N PRO A 20 5.31 2.78 -8.58
CA PRO A 20 6.27 2.21 -7.63
C PRO A 20 5.86 2.45 -6.17
N LEU A 21 6.04 1.42 -5.33
CA LEU A 21 5.71 1.51 -3.90
C LEU A 21 6.43 2.64 -3.15
N SER A 22 7.63 2.99 -3.60
CA SER A 22 8.40 4.13 -3.09
C SER A 22 7.67 5.46 -3.34
N GLN A 23 7.20 5.68 -4.57
CA GLN A 23 6.46 6.89 -4.93
C GLN A 23 5.10 6.96 -4.23
N ILE A 24 4.38 5.83 -4.10
CA ILE A 24 3.14 5.78 -3.31
C ILE A 24 3.40 6.15 -1.84
N GLY A 25 4.50 5.68 -1.25
CA GLY A 25 4.88 6.03 0.12
C GLY A 25 5.08 7.54 0.29
N VAL A 26 5.81 8.17 -0.64
CA VAL A 26 6.02 9.63 -0.66
C VAL A 26 4.70 10.38 -0.85
N ALA A 27 3.87 9.95 -1.82
CA ALA A 27 2.56 10.55 -2.09
C ALA A 27 1.60 10.47 -0.88
N CYS A 28 1.74 9.44 -0.05
CA CYS A 28 0.99 9.28 1.19
C CYS A 28 1.63 9.98 2.40
N GLY A 29 2.72 10.74 2.20
CA GLY A 29 3.39 11.55 3.21
C GLY A 29 4.32 10.78 4.15
N PHE A 30 4.77 9.57 3.77
CA PHE A 30 5.81 8.86 4.53
C PHE A 30 7.19 9.46 4.23
N SER A 31 8.01 9.56 5.28
CA SER A 31 9.37 10.10 5.22
C SER A 31 10.31 9.23 4.41
N ASP A 32 10.11 7.91 4.48
CA ASP A 32 10.99 6.91 3.89
C ASP A 32 10.28 5.56 3.75
N GLN A 33 10.86 4.70 2.92
CA GLN A 33 10.33 3.38 2.60
C GLN A 33 10.32 2.40 3.78
N PRO A 34 11.36 2.33 4.65
CA PRO A 34 11.32 1.51 5.86
C PRO A 34 10.18 1.86 6.82
N HIS A 35 9.94 3.16 7.06
CA HIS A 35 8.85 3.64 7.90
C HIS A 35 7.50 3.28 7.29
N PHE A 36 7.30 3.57 6.00
CA PHE A 36 6.10 3.15 5.27
C PHE A 36 5.84 1.65 5.39
N SER A 37 6.84 0.82 5.10
CA SER A 37 6.70 -0.64 5.10
C SER A 37 6.33 -1.19 6.48
N ARG A 38 6.95 -0.67 7.56
CA ARG A 38 6.63 -1.08 8.94
C ARG A 38 5.21 -0.71 9.35
N ILE A 39 4.78 0.52 9.07
CA ILE A 39 3.43 0.99 9.42
C ILE A 39 2.38 0.26 8.59
N PHE A 40 2.63 0.08 7.29
CA PHE A 40 1.71 -0.64 6.41
C PHE A 40 1.55 -2.10 6.87
N LEU A 41 2.64 -2.82 7.14
CA LEU A 41 2.59 -4.19 7.67
C LEU A 41 1.76 -4.27 8.95
N ARG A 42 2.04 -3.38 9.92
CA ARG A 42 1.31 -3.34 11.19
C ARG A 42 -0.19 -3.11 11.02
N LEU A 43 -0.60 -2.30 10.05
CA LEU A 43 -1.99 -1.88 9.87
C LEU A 43 -2.78 -2.72 8.85
N ALA A 44 -2.10 -3.34 7.88
CA ALA A 44 -2.70 -4.11 6.78
C ALA A 44 -2.44 -5.63 6.88
N GLY A 45 -1.56 -6.07 7.79
CA GLY A 45 -1.24 -7.48 8.02
C GLY A 45 -0.28 -8.12 7.02
N ALA A 46 0.17 -7.37 6.00
CA ALA A 46 1.15 -7.82 5.01
C ALA A 46 2.00 -6.64 4.53
N SER A 47 3.19 -6.92 4.00
CA SER A 47 4.03 -5.87 3.40
C SER A 47 3.32 -5.23 2.18
N PRO A 48 3.64 -3.98 1.83
CA PRO A 48 3.00 -3.29 0.70
C PRO A 48 3.04 -4.09 -0.62
N SER A 49 4.17 -4.72 -0.94
CA SER A 49 4.35 -5.52 -2.16
C SER A 49 3.49 -6.79 -2.16
N THR A 50 3.52 -7.55 -1.07
CA THR A 50 2.71 -8.76 -0.92
C THR A 50 1.22 -8.43 -0.96
N TRP A 51 0.81 -7.37 -0.25
CA TRP A 51 -0.58 -6.93 -0.21
C TRP A 51 -1.08 -6.56 -1.61
N ARG A 52 -0.32 -5.74 -2.36
CA ARG A 52 -0.67 -5.33 -3.73
C ARG A 52 -0.83 -6.55 -4.65
N ARG A 53 0.15 -7.46 -4.64
CA ARG A 53 0.14 -8.66 -5.49
C ARG A 53 -1.09 -9.53 -5.21
N VAL A 54 -1.34 -9.85 -3.94
CA VAL A 54 -2.47 -10.71 -3.54
C VAL A 54 -3.81 -10.06 -3.89
N LYS A 55 -3.96 -8.74 -3.70
CA LYS A 55 -5.22 -8.08 -3.98
C LYS A 55 -5.51 -8.01 -5.49
N ARG A 56 -4.52 -7.72 -6.33
CA ARG A 56 -4.70 -7.71 -7.78
C ARG A 56 -5.01 -9.10 -8.33
N GLN A 57 -4.29 -10.13 -7.88
CA GLN A 57 -4.59 -11.52 -8.26
C GLN A 57 -6.04 -11.92 -7.91
N ARG A 58 -6.58 -11.44 -6.79
CA ARG A 58 -7.99 -11.70 -6.42
C ARG A 58 -8.98 -10.92 -7.27
N THR A 59 -8.63 -9.70 -7.70
CA THR A 59 -9.47 -8.92 -8.61
C THR A 59 -9.49 -9.55 -9.99
N ASP A 60 -8.34 -9.97 -10.51
CA ASP A 60 -8.23 -10.58 -11.84
C ASP A 60 -8.93 -11.95 -11.92
N ALA A 61 -8.95 -12.71 -10.82
CA ALA A 61 -9.64 -14.00 -10.75
C ALA A 61 -11.17 -13.87 -10.52
N ALA A 62 -11.67 -12.67 -10.23
CA ALA A 62 -13.09 -12.40 -10.01
C ALA A 62 -13.80 -11.78 -11.24
N LEU A 63 -13.06 -11.61 -12.35
CA LEU A 63 -13.53 -11.20 -13.67
C LEU A 63 -13.47 -12.39 -14.64
#